data_AF-A0A2P6PM16-F1
#
_entry.id   AF-A0A2P6PM16-F1
#
_cell.length_a   1.000
_cell.length_b   1.000
_cell.length_c   1.000
_cell.angle_alpha   90.00
_cell.angle_beta   90.00
_cell.angle_gamma   90.00
#
_symmetry.space_group_name_H-M   'P 1'
#
loop_
_entity.id
_entity.type
_entity.pdbx_description
1 polymer ?
#
loop_
_entity_poly.entity_id
_entity_poly.type
_entity_poly.pdbx_seq_one_letter_code
_entity_poly.pdbx_strand_id
1 'polypeptide(L)' 'METKAHTRPHIFFLPFMGPGHSLPLLDIAKIFASRGVKSSIITTPVSAALLSKQHRTSKSLGSGIEFLVIKFPSAEVGLP' A
#
# COMPACT_ATOMS: atom_id res chain seq x y z
N MET A 1 5.71 -10.61 36.68
CA MET A 1 5.49 -11.19 35.35
C MET A 1 5.78 -10.12 34.33
N GLU A 2 6.88 -10.22 33.59
CA GLU A 2 7.21 -9.24 32.55
C GLU A 2 6.26 -9.44 31.36
N THR A 3 5.43 -8.45 31.08
CA THR A 3 4.63 -8.40 29.86
C THR A 3 5.58 -8.05 28.71
N LYS A 4 6.03 -9.07 27.96
CA LYS A 4 6.69 -8.85 26.67
C LYS A 4 5.77 -8.00 25.79
N ALA A 5 6.12 -6.74 25.59
CA ALA A 5 5.43 -5.88 24.63
C ALA A 5 5.43 -6.58 23.27
N HIS A 6 4.26 -7.06 22.83
CA HIS A 6 4.12 -7.62 21.50
C HIS A 6 4.21 -6.49 20.49
N THR A 7 5.37 -6.35 19.84
CA THR A 7 5.54 -5.46 18.70
C THR A 7 4.56 -5.88 17.60
N ARG A 8 3.62 -4.98 17.26
CA ARG A 8 2.73 -5.22 16.14
C ARG A 8 3.55 -5.23 14.84
N PRO A 9 3.29 -6.17 13.92
CA PRO A 9 4.01 -6.21 12.65
C PRO A 9 3.69 -4.97 11.81
N HIS A 10 4.65 -4.57 10.97
CA HIS A 10 4.44 -3.61 9.89
C HIS A 10 4.48 -4.39 8.57
N ILE A 11 3.38 -4.39 7.83
CA ILE A 11 3.23 -5.14 6.59
C ILE A 11 3.42 -4.22 5.39
N PHE A 12 4.22 -4.68 4.43
CA PHE A 12 4.47 -4.02 3.17
C PHE A 12 3.81 -4.79 2.03
N PHE A 13 3.05 -4.09 1.20
CA PHE A 13 2.36 -4.63 0.05
C PHE A 13 3.05 -4.12 -1.23
N LEU A 14 3.56 -5.04 -2.04
CA LEU A 14 4.17 -4.74 -3.34
C LEU A 14 3.35 -5.41 -4.44
N PRO A 15 2.35 -4.71 -5.00
CA PRO A 15 1.55 -5.28 -6.07
C PRO A 15 2.32 -5.30 -7.40
N PHE A 16 1.88 -6.16 -8.31
CA PHE A 16 2.15 -5.94 -9.72
C PHE A 16 1.45 -4.66 -10.17
N MET A 17 2.13 -3.79 -10.92
CA MET A 17 1.60 -2.48 -11.37
C MET A 17 0.57 -2.62 -12.49
N GLY A 18 -0.57 -3.23 -12.18
CA GLY A 18 -1.72 -3.38 -13.07
C GLY A 18 -3.02 -3.33 -12.26
N PRO A 19 -4.12 -2.73 -12.77
CA PRO A 19 -5.33 -2.51 -11.98
C PRO A 19 -5.91 -3.77 -11.33
N GLY A 20 -5.87 -4.91 -12.03
CA GLY A 20 -6.35 -6.21 -11.55
C GLY A 20 -5.53 -6.83 -10.43
N HIS A 21 -4.35 -6.27 -10.11
CA HIS A 21 -3.49 -6.72 -9.01
C HIS A 21 -3.37 -5.65 -7.92
N SER A 22 -3.21 -4.38 -8.30
CA SER A 22 -3.03 -3.27 -7.36
C SER A 22 -4.29 -2.95 -6.55
N LEU A 23 -5.49 -3.02 -7.15
CA LEU A 23 -6.73 -2.72 -6.42
C LEU A 23 -7.07 -3.80 -5.40
N PRO A 24 -7.05 -5.12 -5.74
CA PRO A 24 -7.28 -6.15 -4.74
C PRO A 24 -6.26 -6.09 -3.59
N LEU A 25 -4.98 -5.81 -3.90
CA LEU A 25 -3.97 -5.71 -2.85
C LEU A 25 -4.14 -4.47 -1.97
N LEU A 26 -4.62 -3.35 -2.53
CA LEU A 26 -5.02 -2.18 -1.76
C LEU A 26 -6.16 -2.52 -0.78
N ASP A 27 -7.16 -3.29 -1.21
CA ASP A 27 -8.26 -3.70 -0.32
C ASP A 27 -7.80 -4.68 0.77
N ILE A 28 -6.87 -5.59 0.45
CA ILE A 28 -6.21 -6.43 1.45
C ILE A 28 -5.45 -5.57 2.47
N ALA A 29 -4.68 -4.57 2.01
CA ALA A 29 -3.98 -3.64 2.89
C ALA A 29 -4.93 -2.89 3.82
N LYS A 30 -6.13 -2.51 3.34
CA LYS A 30 -7.18 -1.90 4.19
C LYS A 30 -7.68 -2.86 5.26
N ILE A 31 -7.82 -4.16 4.96
CA ILE A 31 -8.23 -5.18 5.94
C ILE A 31 -7.19 -5.32 7.07
N PHE A 32 -5.90 -5.22 6.75
CA PHE A 32 -4.85 -5.22 7.78
C PHE A 32 -4.84 -3.91 8.58
N ALA A 33 -4.94 -2.77 7.90
CA ALA A 33 -4.98 -1.45 8.53
C ALA A 33 -6.16 -1.31 9.50
N SER A 34 -7.35 -1.82 9.13
CA SER A 34 -8.54 -1.77 9.99
C SER A 34 -8.42 -2.62 11.26
N ARG A 35 -7.50 -3.58 11.29
CA ARG A 35 -7.14 -4.38 12.48
C ARG A 35 -6.02 -3.73 13.31
N GLY A 36 -5.65 -2.49 13.02
CA GLY A 36 -4.62 -1.75 13.74
C GLY A 36 -3.19 -2.21 13.43
N VAL A 37 -2.98 -2.87 12.29
CA VAL A 37 -1.66 -3.26 11.77
C VAL A 37 -1.14 -2.16 10.86
N LYS A 38 0.07 -1.64 11.12
CA LYS A 38 0.70 -0.66 10.24
C LYS A 38 0.91 -1.29 8.87
N SER A 39 0.41 -0.62 7.83
CA SER A 39 0.35 -1.17 6.47
C SER A 39 0.83 -0.12 5.46
N SER A 40 1.78 -0.49 4.60
CA SER A 40 2.30 0.40 3.55
C SER A 40 2.25 -0.28 2.18
N ILE A 41 1.90 0.48 1.13
CA ILE A 41 1.90 0.02 -0.26
C ILE A 41 3.11 0.61 -0.96
N ILE A 42 3.98 -0.24 -1.49
CA ILE A 42 5.09 0.15 -2.35
C ILE A 42 4.57 0.28 -3.77
N THR A 43 4.80 1.41 -4.42
CA THR A 43 4.29 1.68 -5.76
C THR A 43 5.13 2.71 -6.50
N THR A 44 4.78 3.01 -7.75
CA THR A 44 5.47 4.00 -8.60
C THR A 44 4.69 5.31 -8.65
N PRO A 45 5.27 6.45 -9.07
CA PRO A 45 4.59 7.75 -9.03
C PRO A 45 3.24 7.76 -9.76
N VAL A 46 3.18 7.15 -10.96
CA VAL A 46 1.97 7.06 -11.77
C VAL A 46 0.89 6.21 -11.07
N SER A 47 1.29 5.05 -10.54
CA SER A 47 0.37 4.15 -9.85
C SER A 47 -0.11 4.72 -8.50
N ALA A 48 0.72 5.48 -7.80
CA ALA A 48 0.35 6.18 -6.57
C ALA A 48 -0.77 7.20 -6.81
N ALA A 49 -0.72 7.96 -7.90
CA ALA A 49 -1.76 8.91 -8.26
C ALA A 49 -3.12 8.22 -8.50
N LEU A 50 -3.10 7.06 -9.18
CA LEU A 50 -4.30 6.26 -9.43
C LEU A 50 -4.85 5.63 -8.14
N LEU A 51 -4.00 4.98 -7.35
CA LEU A 51 -4.40 4.29 -6.13
C LEU A 51 -4.88 5.27 -5.05
N SER A 52 -4.23 6.43 -4.92
CA SER A 52 -4.65 7.46 -3.96
C SER A 52 -6.03 8.05 -4.32
N LYS A 53 -6.35 8.21 -5.60
CA LYS A 53 -7.69 8.58 -6.05
C LYS A 53 -8.73 7.54 -5.63
N GLN A 54 -8.48 6.26 -5.89
CA GLN A 54 -9.38 5.17 -5.49
C GLN A 54 -9.51 5.03 -3.97
N HIS A 55 -8.41 5.24 -3.24
CA HIS A 55 -8.40 5.25 -1.79
C HIS A 55 -9.28 6.37 -1.23
N ARG A 56 -9.18 7.59 -1.77
CA ARG A 56 -10.01 8.74 -1.32
C ARG A 56 -11.50 8.56 -1.61
N THR A 57 -11.87 7.90 -2.70
CA THR A 57 -13.28 7.62 -3.03
C THR A 57 -13.91 6.59 -2.10
N SER A 58 -13.09 5.72 -1.48
CA SER A 58 -13.55 4.77 -0.47
C SER A 58 -13.84 5.49 0.84
N LYS A 59 -15.11 5.58 1.24
CA LYS A 59 -15.57 6.18 2.50
C LYS A 59 -15.10 5.43 3.77
N SER A 60 -14.14 4.50 3.69
CA SER A 60 -13.68 3.77 4.88
C SER A 60 -12.87 4.70 5.78
N LEU A 61 -13.51 5.17 6.84
CA LEU A 61 -12.87 5.90 7.93
C LEU A 61 -11.62 5.16 8.39
N GLY A 62 -10.47 5.84 8.36
CA GLY A 62 -9.34 5.52 9.25
C GLY A 62 -8.32 4.48 8.78
N SER A 63 -8.36 3.95 7.55
CA SER A 63 -7.26 3.10 7.08
C SER A 63 -6.06 3.96 6.68
N GLY A 64 -5.21 4.31 7.66
CA GLY A 64 -3.93 5.01 7.46
C GLY A 64 -2.92 4.13 6.71
N ILE A 65 -3.19 3.85 5.44
CA ILE A 65 -2.25 3.16 4.54
C ILE A 65 -1.25 4.19 4.04
N GLU A 66 0.03 3.92 4.25
CA GLU A 66 1.12 4.73 3.74
C GLU A 66 1.48 4.29 2.32
N PHE A 67 1.64 5.23 1.39
CA PHE A 67 2.15 4.95 0.05
C PHE A 67 3.64 5.24 -0.01
N LEU A 68 4.44 4.20 -0.23
CA LEU A 68 5.88 4.30 -0.43
C LEU A 68 6.16 4.34 -1.93
N VAL A 69 6.45 5.55 -2.43
CA VAL A 69 6.65 5.79 -3.86
C VAL A 69 8.12 5.61 -4.23
N ILE A 70 8.40 4.69 -5.14
CA ILE A 70 9.74 4.41 -5.67
C ILE A 70 9.85 4.79 -7.14
N LYS A 71 11.03 5.23 -7.59
CA LYS A 71 11.29 5.50 -9.01
C LYS A 71 11.18 4.18 -9.80
N PHE A 72 10.31 4.16 -10.82
CA PHE A 72 10.29 3.06 -11.78
C PHE A 72 11.45 3.25 -12.78
N PRO A 73 12.27 2.22 -13.02
CA PRO A 73 13.47 2.36 -13.84
C PRO A 73 13.15 2.28 -15.34
N SER A 74 12.24 3.12 -15.87
CA SER A 74 11.80 3.03 -17.28
C SER A 74 12.96 3.25 -18.26
N ALA A 75 13.75 4.29 -18.04
CA ALA A 75 14.90 4.63 -18.89
C ALA A 75 15.97 3.53 -18.90
N GLU A 76 16.25 2.92 -17.74
CA GLU A 76 17.25 1.87 -17.60
C GLU A 76 16.86 0.57 -18.31
N VAL A 77 15.57 0.37 -18.62
CA VAL A 77 15.05 -0.81 -19.33
C VAL A 77 14.49 -0.49 -20.73
N GLY A 78 14.75 0.72 -21.25
CA GLY A 78 14.35 1.14 -22.59
C GLY A 78 12.83 1.33 -22.79
N LEU A 79 12.09 1.53 -21.70
CA LEU A 79 10.67 1.90 -21.75
C LEU A 79 10.52 3.43 -21.87
N PRO A 80 9.43 3.92 -22.49
CA PRO A 80 9.09 5.34 -22.50
C PRO A 80 9.07 5.98 -21.10
#